data_AF-A0AAT9I208-F1
#
_entry.id   AF-A0AAT9I208-F1
#
_cell.length_a   1.000
_cell.length_b   1.000
_cell.length_c   1.000
_cell.angle_alpha   90.00
_cell.angle_beta   90.00
_cell.angle_gamma   90.00
#
_symmetry.space_group_name_H-M   'P 1'
#
loop_
_entity.id
_entity.type
_entity.pdbx_description
1 polymer ?
#
loop_
_entity_poly.entity_id
_entity_poly.type
_entity_poly.pdbx_seq_one_letter_code
_entity_poly.pdbx_strand_id
1 'polypeptide(L)'
;MAKTGAYTKQILVYADWMELEGAALMGTLRIEQVRGKEIFSFSYDKAWLETGRALLLDPDLGFYAGPQYNKEEKPNFGLFTDSAPDRWERVLMERREAMLARQEGRKPRSLMESDYLLGVFDRYRMGAIRFKLDGNGSFLSG
;
A
#
# COMPACT_ATOMS: atom_id res chain seq x y z
N MET A 1 2.42 4.39 32.14
CA MET A 1 2.24 3.44 31.03
C MET A 1 1.38 4.13 29.97
N ALA A 2 1.98 4.56 28.85
CA ALA A 2 1.23 5.19 27.77
C ALA A 2 0.52 4.10 26.94
N LYS A 3 -0.78 4.22 26.73
CA LYS A 3 -1.51 3.41 25.74
C LYS A 3 -0.92 3.78 24.37
N THR A 4 -0.12 2.90 23.79
CA THR A 4 0.28 2.99 22.39
C THR A 4 -1.00 2.93 21.56
N GLY A 5 -1.48 4.09 21.07
CA GLY A 5 -2.63 4.15 20.19
C GLY A 5 -2.33 3.32 18.95
N ALA A 6 -3.20 2.36 18.64
CA ALA A 6 -3.11 1.63 17.38
C ALA A 6 -3.28 2.65 16.24
N TYR A 7 -2.23 2.83 15.45
CA TYR A 7 -2.30 3.64 14.24
C TYR A 7 -2.86 2.77 13.13
N THR A 8 -3.93 3.23 12.50
CA THR A 8 -4.54 2.58 11.33
C THR A 8 -4.46 3.50 10.13
N LYS A 9 -3.94 2.98 9.02
CA LYS A 9 -3.94 3.66 7.72
C LYS A 9 -4.82 2.87 6.75
N GLN A 10 -5.55 3.58 5.90
CA GLN A 10 -6.33 2.99 4.81
C GLN A 10 -5.82 3.54 3.48
N ILE A 11 -5.69 2.65 2.51
CA ILE A 11 -5.24 2.95 1.16
C ILE A 11 -6.27 2.35 0.22
N LEU A 12 -6.86 3.18 -0.62
CA LEU A 12 -7.74 2.74 -1.69
C LEU A 12 -6.89 2.22 -2.84
N VAL A 13 -7.17 1.00 -3.28
CA VAL A 13 -6.44 0.31 -4.33
C VAL A 13 -7.29 0.30 -5.59
N TYR A 14 -6.74 0.83 -6.67
CA TYR A 14 -7.39 0.91 -7.97
C TYR A 14 -6.67 0.03 -8.98
N ALA A 15 -7.45 -0.62 -9.84
CA ALA A 15 -6.96 -1.27 -11.04
C ALA A 15 -7.12 -0.31 -12.23
N ASP A 16 -6.07 -0.19 -13.03
CA ASP A 16 -5.97 0.73 -14.18
C ASP A 16 -5.47 -0.05 -15.42
N TRP A 17 -6.18 -1.14 -15.72
CA TRP A 17 -5.91 -2.00 -16.87
C TRP A 17 -6.40 -1.36 -18.17
N MET A 18 -5.82 -1.76 -19.30
CA MET A 18 -6.16 -1.23 -20.61
C MET A 18 -7.60 -1.58 -21.03
N GLU A 19 -8.12 -2.70 -20.54
CA GLU A 19 -9.48 -3.18 -20.77
C GLU A 19 -10.53 -2.45 -19.92
N LEU A 20 -10.10 -1.60 -18.97
CA LEU A 20 -10.98 -0.76 -18.19
C LEU A 20 -11.11 0.62 -18.85
N GLU A 21 -12.29 1.23 -18.75
CA GLU A 21 -12.54 2.61 -19.19
C GLU A 21 -12.00 3.63 -18.16
N GLY A 22 -10.80 3.36 -17.63
CA GLY A 22 -10.14 4.12 -16.57
C GLY A 22 -10.01 3.37 -15.25
N ALA A 23 -9.34 4.01 -14.29
CA ALA A 23 -9.03 3.42 -13.00
C ALA A 23 -10.30 3.12 -12.18
N ALA A 24 -10.47 1.86 -11.80
CA ALA A 24 -11.62 1.36 -11.05
C ALA A 24 -11.20 0.92 -9.64
N LEU A 25 -12.03 1.24 -8.64
CA LEU A 25 -11.77 0.84 -7.25
C LEU A 25 -11.86 -0.68 -7.13
N MET A 26 -10.73 -1.31 -6.79
CA MET A 26 -10.63 -2.75 -6.62
C MET A 26 -10.86 -3.16 -5.16
N GLY A 27 -10.43 -2.34 -4.22
CA GLY A 27 -10.56 -2.63 -2.80
C GLY A 27 -9.81 -1.66 -1.90
N THR A 28 -9.69 -2.04 -0.63
CA THR A 28 -9.01 -1.25 0.39
C THR A 28 -7.92 -2.09 1.06
N LEU A 29 -6.70 -1.55 1.07
CA LEU A 29 -5.58 -2.04 1.86
C LEU A 29 -5.54 -1.27 3.18
N ARG A 30 -5.70 -1.99 4.29
CA ARG A 30 -5.65 -1.47 5.65
C ARG A 30 -4.35 -1.91 6.32
N ILE A 31 -3.72 -0.97 7.01
CA ILE A 31 -2.46 -1.18 7.71
C ILE A 31 -2.68 -0.85 9.17
N GLU A 32 -2.36 -1.78 10.05
CA GLU A 32 -2.42 -1.58 11.49
C GLU A 32 -1.05 -1.72 12.11
N GLN A 33 -0.63 -0.75 12.90
CA GLN A 33 0.65 -0.81 13.60
C GLN A 33 0.49 -1.37 15.01
N VAL A 34 1.05 -2.55 15.25
CA VAL A 34 0.99 -3.25 16.54
C VAL A 34 2.41 -3.59 17.00
N ARG A 35 2.80 -3.06 18.17
CA ARG A 35 4.11 -3.29 18.79
C ARG A 35 5.31 -3.04 17.85
N GLY A 36 5.22 -2.00 17.02
CA GLY A 36 6.29 -1.62 16.08
C GLY A 36 6.33 -2.45 14.79
N LYS A 37 5.35 -3.33 14.55
CA LYS A 37 5.17 -4.06 13.29
C LYS A 37 3.91 -3.57 12.57
N GLU A 38 3.90 -3.67 11.25
CA GLU A 38 2.72 -3.43 10.43
C GLU A 38 2.01 -4.75 10.10
N ILE A 39 0.69 -4.75 10.26
CA ILE A 39 -0.20 -5.84 9.86
C ILE A 39 -1.02 -5.31 8.68
N PHE A 40 -0.90 -5.97 7.53
CA PHE A 40 -1.62 -5.62 6.33
C PHE A 40 -2.88 -6.48 6.21
N SER A 41 -3.99 -5.86 5.86
CA SER A 41 -5.19 -6.58 5.44
C SER A 41 -5.80 -5.95 4.21
N PHE A 42 -6.28 -6.79 3.30
CA PHE A 42 -6.91 -6.33 2.07
C PHE A 42 -8.38 -6.77 2.03
N SER A 43 -9.23 -5.91 1.50
CA SER A 43 -10.64 -6.22 1.26
C SER A 43 -11.01 -5.79 -0.14
N TYR A 44 -11.49 -6.73 -0.95
CA TYR A 44 -12.09 -6.39 -2.24
C TYR A 44 -13.36 -5.55 -2.04
N ASP A 45 -13.56 -4.60 -2.94
CA ASP A 45 -14.82 -3.87 -3.03
C ASP A 45 -15.92 -4.79 -3.58
N LYS A 46 -17.16 -4.64 -3.08
CA LYS A 46 -18.26 -5.50 -3.51
C LYS A 46 -18.62 -5.29 -4.98
N ALA A 47 -18.67 -4.03 -5.44
CA ALA A 47 -18.96 -3.72 -6.83
C ALA A 47 -17.87 -4.29 -7.74
N TRP A 48 -16.62 -4.28 -7.29
CA TRP A 48 -15.53 -4.94 -8.01
C TRP A 48 -15.76 -6.44 -8.18
N LEU A 49 -16.10 -7.16 -7.11
CA LEU A 49 -16.36 -8.60 -7.16
C LEU A 49 -17.54 -8.95 -8.07
N GLU A 50 -18.61 -8.14 -8.05
CA GLU A 50 -19.81 -8.34 -8.87
C GLU A 50 -19.54 -8.20 -10.37
N THR A 51 -18.51 -7.45 -10.77
CA THR A 51 -18.14 -7.32 -12.18
C THR A 51 -17.54 -8.58 -12.80
N GLY A 52 -17.17 -9.58 -11.99
CA GLY A 52 -16.48 -10.78 -12.46
C GLY A 52 -15.06 -10.53 -13.00
N ARG A 53 -14.52 -9.31 -12.83
CA ARG A 53 -13.18 -8.90 -13.27
C ARG A 53 -12.10 -9.19 -12.24
N ALA A 54 -12.43 -9.87 -11.16
CA ALA A 54 -11.46 -10.24 -10.14
C ALA A 54 -10.53 -11.33 -10.71
N LEU A 55 -9.33 -10.91 -11.11
CA LEU A 55 -8.27 -11.79 -11.58
C LEU A 55 -7.53 -12.44 -10.40
N LEU A 56 -6.97 -13.62 -10.60
CA LEU A 56 -6.09 -14.23 -9.59
C LEU A 56 -4.75 -13.50 -9.61
N LEU A 57 -4.72 -12.35 -8.94
CA LEU A 57 -3.58 -11.45 -8.88
C LEU A 57 -2.55 -11.88 -7.83
N ASP A 58 -3.01 -12.58 -6.79
CA ASP A 58 -2.17 -13.13 -5.74
C ASP A 58 -2.72 -14.50 -5.34
N PRO A 59 -1.91 -15.56 -5.32
CA PRO A 59 -2.36 -16.88 -4.85
C PRO A 59 -2.80 -16.87 -3.38
N ASP A 60 -2.38 -15.89 -2.59
CA ASP A 60 -2.76 -15.74 -1.19
C ASP A 60 -4.01 -14.85 -0.99
N LEU A 61 -4.62 -14.32 -2.06
CA LEU A 61 -5.86 -13.53 -1.99
C LEU A 61 -7.07 -14.32 -2.51
N GLY A 62 -8.07 -14.48 -1.65
CA GLY A 62 -9.38 -15.02 -2.02
C GLY A 62 -10.29 -13.97 -2.64
N PHE A 63 -11.29 -14.39 -3.42
CA PHE A 63 -12.26 -13.50 -4.06
C PHE A 63 -13.48 -13.23 -3.18
N TYR A 64 -13.28 -12.60 -2.02
CA TYR A 64 -14.38 -12.24 -1.15
C TYR A 64 -14.19 -10.86 -0.53
N ALA A 65 -15.34 -10.27 -0.18
CA ALA A 65 -15.40 -9.00 0.53
C ALA A 65 -15.09 -9.23 2.03
N GLY A 66 -14.37 -8.30 2.64
CA GLY A 66 -13.95 -8.39 4.03
C GLY A 66 -12.43 -8.53 4.19
N PRO A 67 -11.89 -8.33 5.41
CA PRO A 67 -10.46 -8.29 5.65
C PRO A 67 -9.83 -9.67 5.48
N GLN A 68 -8.85 -9.75 4.60
CA GLN A 68 -7.97 -10.87 4.40
C GLN A 68 -6.61 -10.47 4.91
N TYR A 69 -5.87 -11.39 5.53
CA TYR A 69 -4.54 -11.12 6.09
C TYR A 69 -3.50 -11.92 5.32
N ASN A 70 -2.31 -11.33 5.15
CA ASN A 70 -1.18 -12.04 4.57
C ASN A 70 -0.70 -13.17 5.50
N LYS A 71 -0.12 -14.23 4.93
CA LYS A 71 0.53 -15.29 5.71
C LYS A 71 1.71 -14.71 6.50
N GLU A 72 1.91 -15.18 7.73
CA GLU A 72 2.85 -14.60 8.71
C GLU A 72 4.32 -14.50 8.25
N GLU A 73 4.71 -15.21 7.18
CA GLU A 73 6.08 -15.22 6.66
C GLU A 73 6.39 -14.09 5.66
N LYS A 74 5.38 -13.40 5.11
CA LYS A 74 5.57 -12.33 4.13
C LYS A 74 5.33 -10.95 4.75
N PRO A 75 6.11 -9.91 4.39
CA PRO A 75 5.90 -8.55 4.92
C PRO A 75 4.63 -7.88 4.40
N ASN A 76 4.09 -8.32 3.26
CA ASN A 76 2.85 -7.84 2.63
C ASN A 76 2.30 -8.90 1.65
N PHE A 77 1.15 -8.64 1.02
CA PHE A 77 0.67 -9.41 -0.14
C PHE A 77 1.63 -9.25 -1.32
N GLY A 78 1.87 -10.34 -2.06
CA GLY A 78 2.72 -10.35 -3.24
C GLY A 78 2.27 -9.33 -4.29
N LEU A 79 0.95 -9.17 -4.41
CA LEU A 79 0.33 -8.17 -5.29
C LEU A 79 0.87 -6.74 -5.09
N PHE A 80 1.07 -6.35 -3.83
CA PHE A 80 1.55 -5.00 -3.50
C PHE A 80 3.07 -4.90 -3.52
N THR A 81 3.79 -6.03 -3.41
CA THR A 81 5.26 -6.04 -3.50
C THR A 81 5.76 -5.86 -4.93
N ASP A 82 5.03 -6.30 -5.94
CA ASP A 82 5.37 -6.03 -7.34
C ASP A 82 5.33 -4.52 -7.67
N SER A 83 4.52 -3.79 -6.90
CA SER A 83 4.42 -2.33 -6.95
C SER A 83 5.33 -1.64 -5.95
N ALA A 84 6.03 -2.36 -5.07
CA ALA A 84 6.88 -1.77 -4.04
C ALA A 84 8.25 -1.37 -4.60
N PRO A 85 8.93 -0.39 -3.99
CA PRO A 85 10.23 0.03 -4.48
C PRO A 85 11.27 -1.07 -4.36
N ASP A 86 12.18 -1.12 -5.32
CA ASP A 86 13.31 -2.03 -5.30
C ASP A 86 14.34 -1.65 -4.21
N ARG A 87 15.42 -2.42 -4.09
CA ARG A 87 16.44 -2.16 -3.06
C ARG A 87 17.12 -0.79 -3.23
N TRP A 88 17.33 -0.33 -4.45
CA TRP A 88 17.99 0.96 -4.70
C TRP A 88 17.03 2.12 -4.41
N GLU A 89 15.78 2.00 -4.83
CA GLU A 89 14.73 2.99 -4.55
C GLU A 89 14.50 3.15 -3.04
N ARG A 90 14.47 2.05 -2.29
CA ARG A 90 14.40 2.08 -0.82
C ARG A 90 15.56 2.86 -0.21
N VAL A 91 16.80 2.64 -0.68
CA VAL A 91 17.98 3.38 -0.23
C VAL A 91 17.85 4.88 -0.55
N LEU A 92 17.31 5.25 -1.71
CA LEU A 92 17.07 6.66 -2.05
C LEU A 92 16.05 7.31 -1.10
N MET A 93 15.00 6.58 -0.74
CA MET A 93 14.00 7.05 0.23
C MET A 93 14.58 7.24 1.64
N GLU A 94 15.39 6.29 2.11
CA GLU A 94 16.11 6.40 3.39
C GLU A 94 17.05 7.61 3.42
N ARG A 95 17.78 7.85 2.32
CA ARG A 95 18.65 9.04 2.18
C ARG A 95 17.84 10.34 2.23
N ARG A 96 16.69 10.39 1.56
CA ARG A 96 15.79 11.55 1.59
C ARG A 96 15.32 11.85 3.02
N GLU A 97 14.89 10.82 3.75
CA GLU A 97 14.49 10.95 5.16
C GLU A 97 15.64 11.45 6.04
N ALA A 98 16.85 10.93 5.86
CA ALA A 98 18.03 11.40 6.61
C ALA A 98 18.36 12.88 6.33
N MET A 99 18.22 13.32 5.08
CA MET A 99 18.42 14.72 4.70
C MET A 99 17.36 15.63 5.34
N LEU A 100 16.07 15.26 5.29
CA LEU A 100 14.98 16.02 5.90
C LEU A 100 15.15 16.10 7.42
N ALA A 101 15.46 14.99 8.07
CA ALA A 101 15.68 14.95 9.51
C ALA A 101 16.81 15.90 9.94
N ARG A 102 17.90 15.96 9.16
CA ARG A 102 19.01 16.90 9.41
C ARG A 102 18.58 18.36 9.26
N GLN A 103 17.76 18.69 8.26
CA GLN A 103 17.22 20.04 8.08
C GLN A 103 16.29 20.45 9.22
N GLU A 104 15.50 19.51 9.71
CA GLU A 104 14.54 19.70 10.81
C GLU A 104 15.17 19.57 12.20
N GLY A 105 16.48 19.28 12.30
CA GLY A 105 17.17 19.12 13.58
C GLY A 105 16.71 17.91 14.42
N ARG A 106 16.12 16.90 13.78
CA ARG A 106 15.64 15.67 14.42
C ARG A 106 16.44 14.45 14.00
N LYS A 107 16.28 13.34 14.72
CA LYS A 107 16.82 12.05 14.29
C LYS A 107 15.99 11.51 13.11
N PRO A 108 16.63 10.86 12.10
CA PRO A 108 15.91 10.17 11.03
C PRO A 108 14.95 9.13 11.61
N ARG A 109 13.74 9.03 11.06
CA ARG A 109 12.80 7.98 11.44
C ARG A 109 13.13 6.69 10.68
N SER A 110 12.84 5.53 11.27
CA SER A 110 12.84 4.28 10.52
C SER A 110 11.61 4.27 9.60
N LEU A 111 11.82 3.98 8.32
CA LEU A 111 10.72 3.76 7.37
C LEU A 111 10.16 2.34 7.55
N MET A 112 8.84 2.22 7.50
CA MET A 112 8.12 0.95 7.51
C MET A 112 7.68 0.55 6.10
N GLU A 113 7.13 -0.65 5.91
CA GLU A 113 6.72 -1.14 4.60
C GLU A 113 5.66 -0.23 3.94
N SER A 114 4.74 0.35 4.73
CA SER A 114 3.79 1.31 4.18
C SER A 114 4.44 2.62 3.73
N ASP A 115 5.54 3.06 4.36
CA ASP A 115 6.28 4.24 3.88
C ASP A 115 6.89 3.97 2.51
N TYR A 116 7.45 2.77 2.31
CA TYR A 116 8.00 2.34 1.04
C TYR A 116 6.93 2.23 -0.05
N LEU A 117 5.82 1.56 0.25
CA LEU A 117 4.71 1.40 -0.68
C LEU A 117 4.17 2.74 -1.17
N LEU A 118 3.99 3.70 -0.25
CA LEU A 118 3.39 5.01 -0.52
C LEU A 118 4.36 6.05 -1.06
N GLY A 119 5.66 5.87 -0.86
CA GLY A 119 6.67 6.83 -1.31
C GLY A 119 7.09 6.66 -2.77
N VAL A 120 6.64 5.61 -3.45
CA VAL A 120 6.81 5.46 -4.90
C VAL A 120 5.78 6.32 -5.61
N PHE A 121 6.28 7.22 -6.46
CA PHE A 121 5.48 8.09 -7.29
C PHE A 121 4.67 7.26 -8.30
N ASP A 122 3.35 7.44 -8.30
CA ASP A 122 2.42 6.58 -9.04
C ASP A 122 2.73 6.44 -10.54
N ARG A 123 3.18 7.52 -11.22
CA ARG A 123 3.57 7.45 -12.65
C ARG A 123 4.77 6.56 -12.95
N TYR A 124 5.61 6.26 -11.96
CA TYR A 124 6.78 5.39 -12.13
C TYR A 124 6.55 3.99 -11.55
N ARG A 125 5.37 3.73 -10.98
CA ARG A 125 5.02 2.42 -10.44
C ARG A 125 4.82 1.43 -11.58
N MET A 126 5.52 0.32 -11.51
CA MET A 126 5.33 -0.78 -12.43
C MET A 126 3.96 -1.45 -12.20
N GLY A 127 3.31 -1.85 -13.29
CA GLY A 127 2.00 -2.49 -13.28
C GLY A 127 0.83 -1.52 -13.36
N ALA A 128 -0.36 -2.08 -13.16
CA ALA A 128 -1.64 -1.39 -13.34
C ALA A 128 -2.39 -1.17 -12.02
N ILE A 129 -1.68 -1.21 -10.90
CA ILE A 129 -2.24 -0.91 -9.58
C ILE A 129 -1.88 0.51 -9.20
N ARG A 130 -2.88 1.25 -8.74
CA ARG A 130 -2.78 2.65 -8.35
C ARG A 130 -3.31 2.83 -6.93
N PHE A 131 -2.82 3.83 -6.22
CA PHE A 131 -3.17 4.05 -4.82
C PHE A 131 -3.70 5.46 -4.56
N LYS A 132 -4.74 5.56 -3.74
CA LYS A 132 -5.23 6.83 -3.18
C LYS A 132 -5.35 6.74 -1.66
N LEU A 133 -5.16 7.87 -0.98
CA LEU A 133 -5.45 8.01 0.46
C LEU A 133 -6.86 8.56 0.72
N ASP A 134 -7.45 9.21 -0.28
CA ASP A 134 -8.82 9.75 -0.27
C ASP A 134 -9.47 9.44 -1.62
N GLY A 135 -10.74 9.03 -1.62
CA GLY A 135 -11.49 8.68 -2.84
C GLY A 135 -11.57 9.85 -3.83
N ASN A 136 -11.70 11.08 -3.31
CA ASN A 136 -11.73 12.30 -4.10
C ASN A 136 -10.33 12.88 -4.38
N GLY A 137 -9.28 12.29 -3.79
CA GLY A 137 -7.91 12.70 -3.97
C GLY A 137 -7.32 12.25 -5.31
N SER A 138 -6.20 12.86 -5.67
CA SER A 138 -5.32 12.37 -6.73
C SER A 138 -4.66 11.05 -6.34
N PHE A 139 -4.23 10.27 -7.34
CA PHE A 139 -3.32 9.16 -7.10
C PHE A 139 -2.03 9.63 -6.44
N LEU A 140 -1.40 8.74 -5.68
CA LEU A 140 -0.20 9.02 -4.90
C LEU A 140 0.97 9.48 -5.77
N SER A 141 1.02 10.78 -5.97
CA SER A 141 2.08 11.51 -6.62
C SER A 141 2.84 12.16 -5.48
N GLY A 142 3.98 11.57 -5.10
CA GLY A 142 4.78 12.00 -3.93
C GLY A 142 5.23 13.45 -3.91
#